data_AF-A0A433LF39-F1
#
_entry.id   AF-A0A433LF39-F1
#
_cell.length_a   1.000
_cell.length_b   1.000
_cell.length_c   1.000
_cell.angle_alpha   90.00
_cell.angle_beta   90.00
_cell.angle_gamma   90.00
#
_symmetry.space_group_name_H-M   'P 1'
#
loop_
_entity.id
_entity.type
_entity.pdbx_description
1 polymer ?
#
loop_
_entity_poly.entity_id
_entity_poly.type
_entity_poly.pdbx_seq_one_letter_code
_entity_poly.pdbx_strand_id
1 'polypeptide(L)'
;MKCMQSIQQGKAGKTLTVLNGIIIFGFSASLVLIPQAHWWFGLAALVSALLAGGVLVGYKKYPSVLTGNDYKLVSALVLFGSVWWWNVLGSSSIPWVADEGFHHLYLWPFIAAFFLLSARVFTPSPHWLWIGVCCGALGTGLIAIYDRVIIGLARADNGINAIPFGNLSLLLGAISLIVAIYYVQRQRQHYFWLVLLAISAALLGFLASLLSGTRGGWVSIPFIVALLAPATRNLITPKTRNIAILFIVLIIVGTIAYPPTGVWLRLASIFEDAYQYFVNNEANNSLGIRLEMWRAGWIMFIENPILGVGEGSVQKLLPLLVSEEIAYERGIVYPQLHSDIIDTLARRGVVGVISLLFLYIAFALAFTKKMLQDNYQLHSHLLAVSGMMVIVAFFDFGLTQAMLRDLRGFSGFLGFSVAIWACLGYQPQAQS
;
A
#
# COMPACT_ATOMS: atom_id res chain seq x y z
N MET A 1 -27.02 19.58 -10.65
CA MET A 1 -27.10 18.67 -9.47
C MET A 1 -28.31 17.73 -9.48
N LYS A 2 -29.57 18.21 -9.60
CA LYS A 2 -30.79 17.37 -9.55
C LYS A 2 -30.81 16.16 -10.49
N CYS A 3 -30.27 16.28 -11.71
CA CYS A 3 -30.30 15.18 -12.68
C CYS A 3 -29.24 14.09 -12.44
N MET A 4 -28.11 14.42 -11.84
CA MET A 4 -27.05 13.43 -11.55
C MET A 4 -27.40 12.60 -10.31
N GLN A 5 -28.08 13.22 -9.32
CA GLN A 5 -28.73 12.51 -8.24
C GLN A 5 -29.77 11.51 -8.76
N SER A 6 -30.54 11.87 -9.79
CA SER A 6 -31.49 10.94 -10.44
C SER A 6 -30.79 9.73 -11.07
N ILE A 7 -29.64 9.89 -11.72
CA ILE A 7 -28.85 8.77 -12.27
C ILE A 7 -28.29 7.88 -11.15
N GLN A 8 -27.72 8.48 -10.10
CA GLN A 8 -27.20 7.76 -8.94
C GLN A 8 -28.31 7.02 -8.17
N GLN A 9 -29.51 7.60 -8.09
CA GLN A 9 -30.66 7.01 -7.40
C GLN A 9 -31.44 6.02 -8.26
N GLY A 10 -31.21 6.00 -9.58
CA GLY A 10 -31.76 4.99 -10.48
C GLY A 10 -31.26 3.58 -10.15
N LYS A 11 -31.98 2.56 -10.63
CA LYS A 11 -31.67 1.15 -10.37
C LYS A 11 -30.23 0.82 -10.76
N ALA A 12 -29.80 1.21 -11.96
CA ALA A 12 -28.44 1.01 -12.44
C ALA A 12 -27.37 1.70 -11.59
N GLY A 13 -27.62 2.96 -11.17
CA GLY A 13 -26.70 3.71 -10.32
C GLY A 13 -26.52 3.08 -8.93
N LYS A 14 -27.62 2.68 -8.29
CA LYS A 14 -27.59 1.96 -7.01
C LYS A 14 -26.86 0.63 -7.12
N THR A 15 -27.12 -0.14 -8.18
CA THR A 15 -26.42 -1.40 -8.44
C THR A 15 -24.91 -1.19 -8.61
N LEU A 16 -24.49 -0.17 -9.37
CA LEU A 16 -23.07 0.16 -9.54
C LEU A 16 -22.42 0.61 -8.23
N THR A 17 -23.11 1.42 -7.42
CA THR A 17 -22.62 1.83 -6.10
C THR A 17 -22.40 0.63 -5.17
N VAL A 18 -23.31 -0.35 -5.17
CA VAL A 18 -23.17 -1.58 -4.38
C VAL A 18 -22.05 -2.45 -4.94
N LEU A 19 -21.96 -2.60 -6.27
CA LEU A 19 -20.88 -3.35 -6.93
C LEU A 19 -19.50 -2.79 -6.58
N ASN A 20 -19.32 -1.47 -6.66
CA ASN A 20 -18.08 -0.81 -6.24
C ASN A 20 -17.77 -1.08 -4.76
N GLY A 21 -18.78 -1.10 -3.90
CA GLY A 21 -18.64 -1.46 -2.48
C GLY A 21 -18.15 -2.89 -2.29
N ILE A 22 -18.76 -3.86 -2.99
CA ILE A 22 -18.37 -5.28 -2.95
C ILE A 22 -16.93 -5.46 -3.44
N ILE A 23 -16.53 -4.78 -4.52
CA ILE A 23 -15.17 -4.82 -5.05
C ILE A 23 -14.18 -4.29 -4.02
N ILE A 24 -14.44 -3.13 -3.42
CA ILE A 24 -13.55 -2.53 -2.41
C ILE A 24 -13.45 -3.41 -1.17
N PHE A 25 -14.58 -3.94 -0.68
CA PHE A 25 -14.61 -4.85 0.46
C PHE A 25 -13.81 -6.12 0.17
N GLY A 26 -14.11 -6.79 -0.93
CA GLY A 26 -13.48 -8.05 -1.31
C GLY A 26 -11.99 -7.88 -1.54
N PHE A 27 -11.57 -6.82 -2.24
CA PHE A 27 -10.17 -6.46 -2.41
C PHE A 27 -9.47 -6.28 -1.06
N SER A 28 -10.02 -5.43 -0.19
CA SER A 28 -9.41 -5.12 1.11
C SER A 28 -9.34 -6.33 2.04
N ALA A 29 -10.35 -7.19 2.00
CA ALA A 29 -10.44 -8.38 2.84
C ALA A 29 -9.52 -9.52 2.37
N SER A 30 -9.26 -9.62 1.07
CA SER A 30 -8.60 -10.81 0.50
C SER A 30 -7.23 -10.58 -0.11
N LEU A 31 -6.81 -9.32 -0.36
CA LEU A 31 -5.55 -8.98 -1.05
C LEU A 31 -4.33 -9.75 -0.51
N VAL A 32 -4.20 -9.81 0.81
CA VAL A 32 -3.06 -10.48 1.48
C VAL A 32 -3.35 -11.96 1.73
N LEU A 33 -4.62 -12.34 1.84
CA LEU A 33 -5.04 -13.71 2.20
C LEU A 33 -5.01 -14.66 1.00
N ILE A 34 -5.46 -14.20 -0.17
CA ILE A 34 -5.67 -15.03 -1.35
C ILE A 34 -4.70 -14.60 -2.46
N PRO A 35 -3.86 -15.50 -2.99
CA PRO A 35 -2.87 -15.14 -4.00
C PRO A 35 -3.39 -14.45 -5.24
N GLN A 36 -4.53 -14.88 -5.76
CA GLN A 36 -5.09 -14.34 -6.99
C GLN A 36 -6.07 -13.18 -6.78
N ALA A 37 -6.33 -12.77 -5.53
CA ALA A 37 -7.33 -11.73 -5.24
C ALA A 37 -7.05 -10.42 -5.97
N HIS A 38 -5.78 -10.02 -6.01
CA HIS A 38 -5.34 -8.83 -6.71
C HIS A 38 -5.90 -8.82 -8.17
N TRP A 39 -5.69 -9.90 -8.92
CA TRP A 39 -6.15 -10.03 -10.31
C TRP A 39 -7.67 -10.02 -10.44
N TRP A 40 -8.38 -10.81 -9.62
CA TRP A 40 -9.85 -10.90 -9.68
C TRP A 40 -10.52 -9.55 -9.43
N PHE A 41 -10.07 -8.83 -8.40
CA PHE A 41 -10.64 -7.53 -8.07
C PHE A 41 -10.17 -6.41 -9.00
N GLY A 42 -8.97 -6.51 -9.58
CA GLY A 42 -8.53 -5.63 -10.66
C GLY A 42 -9.43 -5.76 -11.91
N LEU A 43 -9.74 -6.99 -12.32
CA LEU A 43 -10.67 -7.24 -13.43
C LEU A 43 -12.09 -6.80 -13.09
N ALA A 44 -12.58 -7.09 -11.89
CA ALA A 44 -13.89 -6.64 -11.43
C ALA A 44 -14.00 -5.11 -11.41
N ALA A 45 -12.94 -4.41 -11.00
CA ALA A 45 -12.87 -2.95 -11.04
C ALA A 45 -12.94 -2.42 -12.49
N LEU A 46 -12.23 -3.04 -13.43
CA LEU A 46 -12.31 -2.71 -14.85
C LEU A 46 -13.73 -2.90 -15.41
N VAL A 47 -14.36 -4.06 -15.14
CA VAL A 47 -15.73 -4.36 -15.57
C VAL A 47 -16.71 -3.35 -14.99
N SER A 48 -16.61 -3.04 -13.69
CA SER A 48 -17.46 -2.03 -13.05
C SER A 48 -17.30 -0.65 -13.70
N ALA A 49 -16.06 -0.26 -14.01
CA ALA A 49 -15.78 1.01 -14.65
C ALA A 49 -16.33 1.08 -16.08
N LEU A 50 -16.25 0.00 -16.86
CA LEU A 50 -16.85 -0.11 -18.20
C LEU A 50 -18.37 0.01 -18.14
N LEU A 51 -19.02 -0.70 -17.21
CA LEU A 51 -20.47 -0.62 -17.00
C LEU A 51 -20.89 0.79 -16.59
N ALA A 52 -20.14 1.44 -15.71
CA ALA A 52 -20.37 2.83 -15.31
C ALA A 52 -20.25 3.80 -16.50
N GLY A 53 -19.25 3.60 -17.36
CA GLY A 53 -19.10 4.35 -18.61
C GLY A 53 -20.30 4.17 -19.54
N GLY A 54 -20.75 2.93 -19.74
CA GLY A 54 -21.93 2.62 -20.55
C GLY A 54 -23.22 3.27 -20.02
N VAL A 55 -23.41 3.29 -18.70
CA VAL A 55 -24.53 4.01 -18.07
C VAL A 55 -24.43 5.51 -18.35
N LEU A 56 -23.27 6.13 -18.15
CA LEU A 56 -23.09 7.58 -18.38
C LEU A 56 -23.32 7.97 -19.85
N VAL A 57 -22.83 7.15 -20.80
CA VAL A 57 -23.06 7.35 -22.24
C VAL A 57 -24.54 7.17 -22.59
N GLY A 58 -25.20 6.15 -22.05
CA GLY A 58 -26.62 5.91 -22.25
C GLY A 58 -27.51 7.08 -21.79
N TYR A 59 -27.11 7.74 -20.70
CA TYR A 59 -27.77 8.96 -20.23
C TYR A 59 -27.29 10.25 -20.94
N LYS A 60 -26.31 10.17 -21.86
CA LYS A 60 -25.66 11.29 -22.55
C LYS A 60 -25.20 12.41 -21.60
N LYS A 61 -24.64 12.06 -20.43
CA LYS A 61 -24.22 13.06 -19.44
C LYS A 61 -22.78 12.89 -18.99
N TYR A 62 -22.09 14.03 -18.92
CA TYR A 62 -20.80 14.14 -18.27
C TYR A 62 -20.99 14.33 -16.76
N PRO A 63 -20.24 13.60 -15.92
CA PRO A 63 -20.40 13.64 -14.48
C PRO A 63 -19.84 14.95 -13.92
N SER A 64 -20.73 15.89 -13.57
CA SER A 64 -20.36 17.12 -12.86
C SER A 64 -19.94 16.89 -11.40
N VAL A 65 -19.88 15.65 -10.90
CA VAL A 65 -19.36 15.30 -9.55
C VAL A 65 -17.83 15.43 -9.53
N LEU A 66 -17.17 15.18 -10.67
CA LEU A 66 -15.72 15.11 -10.73
C LEU A 66 -15.10 16.49 -10.50
N THR A 67 -14.13 16.53 -9.61
CA THR A 67 -13.40 17.72 -9.19
C THR A 67 -12.04 17.81 -9.89
N GLY A 68 -11.42 18.99 -9.89
CA GLY A 68 -10.05 19.15 -10.42
C GLY A 68 -9.03 18.23 -9.74
N ASN A 69 -9.24 17.84 -8.48
CA ASN A 69 -8.38 16.87 -7.81
C ASN A 69 -8.53 15.46 -8.38
N ASP A 70 -9.76 15.05 -8.76
CA ASP A 70 -10.01 13.75 -9.37
C ASP A 70 -9.21 13.61 -10.68
N TYR A 71 -9.24 14.64 -11.53
CA TYR A 71 -8.47 14.67 -12.78
C TYR A 71 -6.95 14.72 -12.55
N LYS A 72 -6.46 15.42 -11.52
CA LYS A 72 -5.04 15.42 -11.16
C LYS A 72 -4.56 14.03 -10.77
N LEU A 73 -5.30 13.31 -9.93
CA LEU A 73 -4.94 11.94 -9.53
C LEU A 73 -4.98 10.98 -10.72
N VAL A 74 -6.00 11.08 -11.58
CA VAL A 74 -6.09 10.32 -12.83
C VAL A 74 -4.90 10.63 -13.74
N SER A 75 -4.52 11.90 -13.89
CA SER A 75 -3.36 12.27 -14.70
C SER A 75 -2.06 11.70 -14.15
N ALA A 76 -1.89 11.65 -12.82
CA ALA A 76 -0.72 11.03 -12.19
C ALA A 76 -0.67 9.52 -12.42
N LEU A 77 -1.82 8.83 -12.28
CA LEU A 77 -1.93 7.39 -12.56
C LEU A 77 -1.66 7.07 -14.03
N VAL A 78 -2.23 7.84 -14.95
CA VAL A 78 -2.03 7.66 -16.40
C VAL A 78 -0.59 7.96 -16.79
N LEU A 79 0.01 9.04 -16.28
CA LEU A 79 1.42 9.38 -16.53
C LEU A 79 2.34 8.24 -16.05
N PHE A 80 2.17 7.81 -14.81
CA PHE A 80 2.95 6.71 -14.25
C PHE A 80 2.76 5.40 -15.03
N GLY A 81 1.52 5.04 -15.36
CA GLY A 81 1.20 3.88 -16.20
C GLY A 81 1.82 3.98 -17.60
N SER A 82 1.83 5.17 -18.20
CA SER A 82 2.41 5.40 -19.53
C SER A 82 3.93 5.23 -19.52
N VAL A 83 4.61 5.70 -18.48
CA VAL A 83 6.07 5.48 -18.31
C VAL A 83 6.38 4.00 -18.11
N TRP A 84 5.53 3.28 -17.35
CA TRP A 84 5.67 1.84 -17.18
C TRP A 84 5.39 1.06 -18.47
N TRP A 85 4.41 1.50 -19.26
CA TRP A 85 4.07 0.91 -20.55
C TRP A 85 5.14 1.17 -21.62
N TRP A 86 5.69 2.38 -21.68
CA TRP A 86 6.67 2.78 -22.68
C TRP A 86 7.90 1.87 -22.70
N ASN A 87 8.40 1.49 -21.52
CA ASN A 87 9.56 0.63 -21.38
C ASN A 87 9.32 -0.79 -21.95
N VAL A 88 8.08 -1.28 -21.90
CA VAL A 88 7.69 -2.58 -22.46
C VAL A 88 7.77 -2.59 -23.99
N LEU A 89 7.46 -1.47 -24.64
CA LEU A 89 7.52 -1.34 -26.11
C LEU A 89 8.96 -1.30 -26.63
N GLY A 90 9.91 -0.85 -25.81
CA GLY A 90 11.33 -0.78 -26.17
C GLY A 90 12.08 -2.11 -26.01
N SER A 91 11.53 -3.07 -25.26
CA SER A 91 12.14 -4.40 -25.12
C SER A 91 11.78 -5.29 -26.32
N SER A 92 12.76 -5.96 -26.93
CA SER A 92 12.58 -6.91 -28.04
C SER A 92 11.78 -8.17 -27.67
N SER A 93 11.32 -8.27 -26.43
CA SER A 93 10.46 -9.33 -25.91
C SER A 93 9.02 -8.85 -25.82
N ILE A 94 8.10 -9.52 -26.51
CA ILE A 94 6.66 -9.25 -26.37
C ILE A 94 6.26 -9.50 -24.91
N PRO A 95 5.51 -8.59 -24.25
CA PRO A 95 5.15 -8.66 -22.82
C PRO A 95 4.46 -9.95 -22.34
N TRP A 96 4.04 -10.82 -23.27
CA TRP A 96 3.38 -12.09 -22.98
C TRP A 96 4.34 -13.25 -22.67
N VAL A 97 5.66 -13.12 -22.90
CA VAL A 97 6.56 -14.30 -23.01
C VAL A 97 7.72 -14.33 -21.98
N ALA A 98 7.91 -13.32 -21.12
CA ALA A 98 9.00 -13.34 -20.12
C ALA A 98 8.52 -13.69 -18.70
N ASP A 99 9.11 -14.74 -18.13
CA ASP A 99 8.74 -15.50 -16.92
C ASP A 99 8.07 -14.77 -15.73
N GLU A 100 7.13 -15.52 -15.16
CA GLU A 100 6.48 -15.45 -13.85
C GLU A 100 6.30 -14.08 -13.19
N GLY A 101 5.08 -13.55 -13.30
CA GLY A 101 4.52 -12.55 -12.39
C GLY A 101 4.48 -11.11 -12.90
N PHE A 102 5.23 -10.77 -13.96
CA PHE A 102 5.34 -9.38 -14.44
C PHE A 102 4.38 -9.02 -15.58
N HIS A 103 3.66 -9.99 -16.15
CA HIS A 103 2.94 -9.88 -17.42
C HIS A 103 1.82 -8.82 -17.50
N HIS A 104 1.38 -8.25 -16.37
CA HIS A 104 0.21 -7.35 -16.37
C HIS A 104 0.33 -6.11 -15.50
N LEU A 105 1.40 -5.92 -14.71
CA LEU A 105 1.54 -4.78 -13.77
C LEU A 105 1.35 -3.43 -14.47
N TYR A 106 1.85 -3.27 -15.68
CA TYR A 106 1.77 -2.02 -16.45
C TYR A 106 0.32 -1.55 -16.75
N LEU A 107 -0.69 -2.44 -16.74
CA LEU A 107 -2.09 -2.06 -16.95
C LEU A 107 -2.77 -1.47 -15.72
N TRP A 108 -2.26 -1.78 -14.53
CA TRP A 108 -2.95 -1.49 -13.27
C TRP A 108 -3.16 0.00 -13.01
N PRO A 109 -2.21 0.90 -13.30
CA PRO A 109 -2.45 2.33 -13.13
C PRO A 109 -3.61 2.84 -14.00
N PHE A 110 -3.78 2.28 -15.21
CA PHE A 110 -4.90 2.64 -16.09
C PHE A 110 -6.23 2.11 -15.57
N ILE A 111 -6.27 0.86 -15.10
CA ILE A 111 -7.44 0.27 -14.45
C ILE A 111 -7.80 1.07 -13.19
N ALA A 112 -6.82 1.42 -12.36
CA ALA A 112 -6.97 2.24 -11.17
C ALA A 112 -7.50 3.64 -11.51
N ALA A 113 -6.99 4.28 -12.56
CA ALA A 113 -7.46 5.59 -13.02
C ALA A 113 -8.92 5.54 -13.48
N PHE A 114 -9.28 4.53 -14.25
CA PHE A 114 -10.65 4.39 -14.75
C PHE A 114 -11.63 4.04 -13.63
N PHE A 115 -11.22 3.14 -12.73
CA PHE A 115 -12.00 2.80 -11.54
C PHE A 115 -12.16 3.99 -10.59
N LEU A 116 -11.14 4.85 -10.44
CA LEU A 116 -11.24 6.08 -9.64
C LEU A 116 -12.37 6.95 -10.17
N LEU A 117 -12.43 7.19 -11.49
CA LEU A 117 -13.50 7.98 -12.10
C LEU A 117 -14.88 7.36 -11.87
N SER A 118 -15.04 6.06 -12.13
CA SER A 118 -16.33 5.39 -11.95
C SER A 118 -16.77 5.35 -10.49
N ALA A 119 -15.85 5.06 -9.57
CA ALA A 119 -16.14 4.98 -8.14
C ALA A 119 -16.40 6.37 -7.54
N ARG A 120 -15.85 7.46 -8.09
CA ARG A 120 -16.20 8.84 -7.67
C ARG A 120 -17.59 9.28 -8.13
N VAL A 121 -18.09 8.71 -9.23
CA VAL A 121 -19.46 8.95 -9.70
C VAL A 121 -20.45 8.08 -8.94
N PHE A 122 -20.16 6.79 -8.78
CA PHE A 122 -21.00 5.82 -8.07
C PHE A 122 -20.37 5.48 -6.73
N THR A 123 -20.30 6.48 -5.85
CA THR A 123 -19.54 6.41 -4.59
C THR A 123 -20.08 5.37 -3.61
N PRO A 124 -19.29 4.34 -3.27
CA PRO A 124 -19.69 3.36 -2.28
C PRO A 124 -19.60 3.91 -0.86
N SER A 125 -20.37 3.28 0.04
CA SER A 125 -20.28 3.56 1.46
C SER A 125 -18.89 3.18 2.00
N PRO A 126 -18.26 4.00 2.83
CA PRO A 126 -16.96 3.72 3.44
C PRO A 126 -16.95 2.49 4.35
N HIS A 127 -18.12 2.06 4.83
CA HIS A 127 -18.24 0.84 5.63
C HIS A 127 -17.73 -0.40 4.90
N TRP A 128 -17.86 -0.46 3.57
CA TRP A 128 -17.29 -1.54 2.75
C TRP A 128 -15.76 -1.62 2.88
N LEU A 129 -15.08 -0.48 2.81
CA LEU A 129 -13.64 -0.38 3.01
C LEU A 129 -13.26 -0.74 4.45
N TRP A 130 -13.94 -0.16 5.43
CA TRP A 130 -13.64 -0.35 6.86
C TRP A 130 -13.75 -1.81 7.30
N ILE A 131 -14.85 -2.48 6.95
CA ILE A 131 -15.04 -3.88 7.32
C ILE A 131 -14.05 -4.75 6.52
N GLY A 132 -13.83 -4.44 5.23
CA GLY A 132 -12.89 -5.19 4.40
C GLY A 132 -11.46 -5.15 4.95
N VAL A 133 -10.96 -3.96 5.33
CA VAL A 133 -9.64 -3.81 5.95
C VAL A 133 -9.55 -4.59 7.27
N CYS A 134 -10.57 -4.52 8.13
CA CYS A 134 -10.58 -5.28 9.38
C CYS A 134 -10.57 -6.80 9.13
N CYS A 135 -11.34 -7.30 8.18
CA CYS A 135 -11.33 -8.71 7.79
C CYS A 135 -9.96 -9.13 7.25
N GLY A 136 -9.33 -8.30 6.41
CA GLY A 136 -7.99 -8.55 5.90
C GLY A 136 -6.95 -8.61 7.01
N ALA A 137 -6.93 -7.63 7.92
CA ALA A 137 -6.00 -7.61 9.05
C ALA A 137 -6.17 -8.83 9.97
N LEU A 138 -7.41 -9.17 10.34
CA LEU A 138 -7.72 -10.37 11.13
C LEU A 138 -7.21 -11.63 10.43
N GLY A 139 -7.53 -11.78 9.14
CA GLY A 139 -7.09 -12.93 8.35
C GLY A 139 -5.57 -13.07 8.33
N THR A 140 -4.84 -11.97 8.15
CA THR A 140 -3.37 -12.04 8.14
C THR A 140 -2.79 -12.45 9.49
N GLY A 141 -3.38 -11.99 10.60
CA GLY A 141 -2.97 -12.43 11.94
C GLY A 141 -3.23 -13.91 12.18
N LEU A 142 -4.37 -14.43 11.75
CA LEU A 142 -4.69 -15.85 11.86
C LEU A 142 -3.72 -16.71 11.03
N ILE A 143 -3.42 -16.29 9.80
CA ILE A 143 -2.43 -16.96 8.94
C ILE A 143 -1.04 -16.91 9.59
N ALA A 144 -0.62 -15.76 10.12
CA ALA A 144 0.68 -15.64 10.73
C ALA A 144 0.85 -16.51 11.99
N ILE A 145 -0.22 -16.64 12.79
CA ILE A 145 -0.26 -17.58 13.92
C ILE A 145 -0.15 -19.02 13.39
N TYR A 146 -0.92 -19.37 12.36
CA TYR A 146 -0.89 -20.70 11.77
C TYR A 146 0.51 -21.06 11.23
N ASP A 147 1.12 -20.19 10.43
CA ASP A 147 2.47 -20.36 9.87
C ASP A 147 3.52 -20.56 10.96
N ARG A 148 3.49 -19.74 12.01
CA ARG A 148 4.54 -19.74 13.06
C ARG A 148 4.34 -20.79 14.14
N VAL A 149 3.10 -21.00 14.57
CA VAL A 149 2.78 -21.83 15.74
C VAL A 149 2.42 -23.26 15.33
N ILE A 150 1.70 -23.43 14.22
CA ILE A 150 1.21 -24.75 13.80
C ILE A 150 2.16 -25.39 12.80
N ILE A 151 2.54 -24.68 11.73
CA ILE A 151 3.48 -25.21 10.72
C ILE A 151 4.92 -25.15 11.25
N GLY A 152 5.25 -24.14 12.07
CA GLY A 152 6.60 -23.94 12.61
C GLY A 152 7.55 -23.26 11.62
N LEU A 153 7.04 -22.53 10.63
CA LEU A 153 7.85 -21.76 9.69
C LEU A 153 8.65 -20.69 10.43
N ALA A 154 9.86 -20.37 9.97
CA ALA A 154 10.69 -19.33 10.58
C ALA A 154 10.10 -17.91 10.45
N ARG A 155 9.29 -17.68 9.40
CA ARG A 155 8.62 -16.41 9.10
C ARG A 155 7.23 -16.71 8.56
N ALA A 156 6.26 -15.86 8.90
CA ALA A 156 4.96 -15.87 8.23
C ALA A 156 5.06 -15.17 6.86
N ASP A 157 4.57 -15.82 5.81
CA ASP A 157 4.59 -15.28 4.45
C ASP A 157 3.35 -15.60 3.61
N ASN A 158 2.51 -16.55 4.02
CA ASN A 158 1.32 -16.99 3.28
C ASN A 158 1.61 -17.42 1.82
N GLY A 159 2.77 -18.02 1.53
CA GLY A 159 3.16 -18.42 0.18
C GLY A 159 3.41 -17.24 -0.76
N ILE A 160 3.75 -16.08 -0.19
CA ILE A 160 4.15 -14.85 -0.89
C ILE A 160 5.65 -14.66 -0.67
N ASN A 161 6.00 -13.48 -0.22
CA ASN A 161 7.23 -13.11 0.40
C ASN A 161 6.85 -12.47 1.74
N ALA A 162 7.55 -12.86 2.80
CA ALA A 162 7.32 -12.36 4.15
C ALA A 162 7.38 -10.82 4.25
N ILE A 163 8.11 -10.15 3.35
CA ILE A 163 8.24 -8.69 3.35
C ILE A 163 6.93 -7.98 2.94
N PRO A 164 6.41 -8.16 1.70
CA PRO A 164 5.09 -7.65 1.33
C PRO A 164 3.98 -8.07 2.28
N PHE A 165 3.97 -9.34 2.73
CA PHE A 165 3.00 -9.84 3.70
C PHE A 165 3.02 -8.99 4.99
N GLY A 166 4.19 -8.86 5.62
CA GLY A 166 4.35 -8.12 6.87
C GLY A 166 4.06 -6.62 6.75
N ASN A 167 4.48 -6.00 5.64
CA ASN A 167 4.25 -4.58 5.37
C ASN A 167 2.75 -4.27 5.15
N LEU A 168 2.05 -5.10 4.36
CA LEU A 168 0.62 -4.95 4.14
C LEU A 168 -0.18 -5.24 5.42
N SER A 169 0.20 -6.26 6.21
CA SER A 169 -0.42 -6.52 7.52
C SER A 169 -0.28 -5.35 8.49
N LEU A 170 0.88 -4.69 8.52
CA LEU A 170 1.10 -3.49 9.32
C LEU A 170 0.15 -2.36 8.90
N LEU A 171 0.06 -2.09 7.60
CA LEU A 171 -0.82 -1.07 7.04
C LEU A 171 -2.29 -1.36 7.34
N LEU A 172 -2.75 -2.60 7.12
CA LEU A 172 -4.12 -3.01 7.40
C LEU A 172 -4.44 -2.87 8.90
N GLY A 173 -3.54 -3.31 9.79
CA GLY A 173 -3.70 -3.14 11.23
C GLY A 173 -3.77 -1.67 11.66
N ALA A 174 -2.94 -0.81 11.07
CA ALA A 174 -2.94 0.62 11.36
C ALA A 174 -4.23 1.32 10.88
N ILE A 175 -4.74 0.96 9.70
CA ILE A 175 -6.02 1.47 9.22
C ILE A 175 -7.17 0.91 10.08
N SER A 176 -7.12 -0.35 10.53
CA SER A 176 -8.10 -0.91 11.48
C SER A 176 -8.17 -0.12 12.79
N LEU A 177 -7.06 0.45 13.25
CA LEU A 177 -7.08 1.35 14.41
C LEU A 177 -7.83 2.66 14.12
N ILE A 178 -7.69 3.21 12.91
CA ILE A 178 -8.51 4.35 12.45
C ILE A 178 -10.00 3.96 12.38
N VAL A 179 -10.32 2.75 11.95
CA VAL A 179 -11.69 2.22 11.92
C VAL A 179 -12.27 2.14 13.34
N ALA A 180 -11.49 1.68 14.33
CA ALA A 180 -11.90 1.69 15.73
C ALA A 180 -12.20 3.12 16.21
N ILE A 181 -11.31 4.07 15.91
CA ILE A 181 -11.48 5.50 16.23
C ILE A 181 -12.78 6.05 15.61
N TYR A 182 -13.06 5.70 14.35
CA TYR A 182 -14.27 6.12 13.63
C TYR A 182 -15.55 5.66 14.34
N TYR A 183 -15.66 4.38 14.68
CA TYR A 183 -16.86 3.85 15.34
C TYR A 183 -17.00 4.33 16.79
N VAL A 184 -15.89 4.52 17.51
CA VAL A 184 -15.91 5.11 18.86
C VAL A 184 -16.42 6.55 18.84
N GLN A 185 -15.91 7.39 17.93
CA GLN A 185 -16.33 8.80 17.83
C GLN A 185 -17.74 8.98 17.25
N ARG A 186 -18.23 8.03 16.45
CA ARG A 186 -19.60 8.10 15.91
C ARG A 186 -20.63 7.84 17.01
N GLN A 187 -20.72 6.61 17.50
CA GLN A 187 -21.58 6.21 18.63
C GLN A 187 -21.12 4.87 19.21
N ARG A 188 -20.20 4.89 20.18
CA ARG A 188 -19.57 3.68 20.74
C ARG A 188 -20.55 2.56 21.14
N GLN A 189 -21.67 2.89 21.79
CA GLN A 189 -22.62 1.90 22.32
C GLN A 189 -23.33 1.13 21.19
N HIS A 190 -23.74 1.79 20.11
CA HIS A 190 -24.40 1.16 18.98
C HIS A 190 -23.47 0.33 18.09
N TYR A 191 -22.17 0.66 18.09
CA TYR A 191 -21.17 0.01 17.23
C TYR A 191 -20.14 -0.82 18.03
N PHE A 192 -20.48 -1.25 19.25
CA PHE A 192 -19.56 -1.96 20.15
C PHE A 192 -18.84 -3.14 19.47
N TRP A 193 -19.60 -4.00 18.79
CA TRP A 193 -19.04 -5.16 18.09
C TRP A 193 -18.10 -4.79 16.93
N LEU A 194 -18.35 -3.68 16.25
CA LEU A 194 -17.47 -3.18 15.18
C LEU A 194 -16.20 -2.55 15.75
N VAL A 195 -16.28 -1.91 16.92
CA VAL A 195 -15.10 -1.42 17.64
C VAL A 195 -14.25 -2.61 18.10
N LEU A 196 -14.87 -3.64 18.68
CA LEU A 196 -14.17 -4.86 19.10
C LEU A 196 -13.48 -5.54 17.91
N LEU A 197 -14.21 -5.73 16.80
CA LEU A 197 -13.66 -6.25 15.55
C LEU A 197 -12.44 -5.45 15.09
N ALA A 198 -12.55 -4.13 15.06
CA ALA A 198 -11.49 -3.25 14.57
C ALA A 198 -10.24 -3.25 15.49
N ILE A 199 -10.42 -3.31 16.81
CA ILE A 199 -9.30 -3.42 17.76
C ILE A 199 -8.62 -4.80 17.62
N SER A 200 -9.39 -5.88 17.57
CA SER A 200 -8.86 -7.22 17.35
C SER A 200 -8.12 -7.32 16.01
N ALA A 201 -8.66 -6.70 14.96
CA ALA A 201 -8.05 -6.59 13.63
C ALA A 201 -6.71 -5.86 13.68
N ALA A 202 -6.65 -4.71 14.38
CA ALA A 202 -5.41 -3.96 14.54
C ALA A 202 -4.33 -4.79 15.25
N LEU A 203 -4.68 -5.44 16.37
CA LEU A 203 -3.76 -6.29 17.12
C LEU A 203 -3.24 -7.48 16.28
N LEU A 204 -4.13 -8.15 15.55
CA LEU A 204 -3.76 -9.28 14.70
C LEU A 204 -2.94 -8.85 13.47
N GLY A 205 -3.21 -7.69 12.87
CA GLY A 205 -2.39 -7.14 11.79
C GLY A 205 -0.97 -6.78 12.26
N PHE A 206 -0.83 -6.17 13.43
CA PHE A 206 0.48 -5.89 14.04
C PHE A 206 1.21 -7.18 14.42
N LEU A 207 0.50 -8.17 14.96
CA LEU A 207 1.07 -9.48 15.25
C LEU A 207 1.57 -10.16 13.96
N ALA A 208 0.81 -10.12 12.87
CA ALA A 208 1.24 -10.67 11.58
C ALA A 208 2.51 -9.98 11.07
N SER A 209 2.58 -8.65 11.15
CA SER A 209 3.78 -7.89 10.80
C SER A 209 4.99 -8.35 11.63
N LEU A 210 4.80 -8.52 12.96
CA LEU A 210 5.85 -9.01 13.85
C LEU A 210 6.30 -10.44 13.51
N LEU A 211 5.35 -11.35 13.31
CA LEU A 211 5.58 -12.75 13.02
C LEU A 211 6.18 -13.00 11.62
N SER A 212 5.98 -12.07 10.68
CA SER A 212 6.66 -12.08 9.38
C SER A 212 8.16 -11.78 9.48
N GLY A 213 8.63 -11.21 10.59
CA GLY A 213 10.02 -10.80 10.78
C GLY A 213 10.44 -9.60 9.91
N THR A 214 9.51 -8.89 9.29
CA THR A 214 9.77 -7.76 8.38
C THR A 214 9.98 -6.47 9.17
N ARG A 215 11.21 -6.31 9.67
CA ARG A 215 11.60 -5.18 10.53
C ARG A 215 11.66 -3.84 9.79
N GLY A 216 11.92 -3.85 8.48
CA GLY A 216 12.03 -2.63 7.66
C GLY A 216 10.75 -1.79 7.69
N GLY A 217 9.58 -2.43 7.68
CA GLY A 217 8.30 -1.72 7.76
C GLY A 217 8.03 -1.04 9.10
N TRP A 218 8.78 -1.34 10.16
CA TRP A 218 8.59 -0.70 11.46
C TRP A 218 9.13 0.73 11.51
N VAL A 219 9.99 1.10 10.57
CA VAL A 219 10.42 2.50 10.38
C VAL A 219 9.22 3.40 10.07
N SER A 220 8.13 2.86 9.50
CA SER A 220 6.86 3.56 9.32
C SER A 220 6.11 3.87 10.63
N ILE A 221 6.34 3.14 11.72
CA ILE A 221 5.52 3.22 12.95
C ILE A 221 5.47 4.65 13.53
N PRO A 222 6.59 5.38 13.71
CA PRO A 222 6.57 6.76 14.19
C PRO A 222 5.70 7.67 13.32
N PHE A 223 5.75 7.51 12.00
CA PHE A 223 4.95 8.30 11.07
C PHE A 223 3.46 7.93 11.12
N ILE A 224 3.14 6.64 11.24
CA ILE A 224 1.78 6.14 11.47
C ILE A 224 1.21 6.74 12.76
N VAL A 225 1.98 6.73 13.85
CA VAL A 225 1.58 7.30 15.14
C VAL A 225 1.38 8.82 15.03
N ALA A 226 2.25 9.53 14.31
CA ALA A 226 2.10 10.95 14.06
C ALA A 226 0.78 11.28 13.31
N LEU A 227 0.39 10.43 12.35
CA LEU A 227 -0.89 10.56 11.63
C LEU A 227 -2.11 10.20 12.48
N LEU A 228 -1.96 9.34 13.50
CA LEU A 228 -3.04 9.03 14.46
C LEU A 228 -3.29 10.16 15.47
N ALA A 229 -2.31 11.03 15.72
CA ALA A 229 -2.44 12.14 16.65
C ALA A 229 -3.59 13.12 16.28
N PRO A 230 -3.72 13.62 15.04
CA PRO A 230 -4.88 14.45 14.66
C PRO A 230 -6.20 13.65 14.69
N ALA A 231 -6.19 12.36 14.33
CA ALA A 231 -7.37 11.51 14.34
C ALA A 231 -7.96 11.30 15.75
N THR A 232 -7.12 11.32 16.78
CA THR A 232 -7.50 11.10 18.19
C THR A 232 -7.73 12.39 18.98
N ARG A 233 -7.59 13.57 18.35
CA ARG A 233 -7.65 14.89 19.03
C ARG A 233 -8.91 15.14 19.85
N ASN A 234 -10.05 14.58 19.42
CA ASN A 234 -11.34 14.73 20.09
C ASN A 234 -11.66 13.60 21.09
N LEU A 235 -10.84 12.53 21.11
CA LEU A 235 -11.04 11.37 21.96
C LEU A 235 -10.17 11.40 23.21
N ILE A 236 -8.95 11.90 23.07
CA ILE A 236 -7.90 11.76 24.07
C ILE A 236 -7.42 13.15 24.47
N THR A 237 -7.49 13.46 25.76
CA THR A 237 -6.93 14.73 26.26
C THR A 237 -5.42 14.75 26.00
N PRO A 238 -4.79 15.93 25.79
CA PRO A 238 -3.35 16.03 25.60
C PRO A 238 -2.55 15.33 26.72
N LYS A 239 -3.06 15.38 27.96
CA LYS A 239 -2.48 14.68 29.11
C LYS A 239 -2.51 13.16 28.93
N THR A 240 -3.67 12.59 28.63
CA THR A 240 -3.81 11.13 28.42
C THR A 240 -2.98 10.66 27.22
N ARG A 241 -2.90 11.45 26.14
CA ARG A 241 -2.07 11.17 24.97
C ARG A 241 -0.60 11.10 25.35
N ASN A 242 -0.11 12.09 26.08
CA ASN A 242 1.29 12.14 26.49
C ASN A 242 1.64 10.98 27.45
N ILE A 243 0.72 10.59 28.35
CA ILE A 243 0.89 9.41 29.21
C ILE A 243 0.95 8.13 28.37
N ALA A 244 0.07 7.97 27.38
CA ALA A 244 0.10 6.80 26.51
C ALA A 244 1.40 6.72 25.70
N ILE A 245 1.88 7.84 25.16
CA ILE A 245 3.18 7.93 24.47
C ILE A 245 4.31 7.55 25.42
N LEU A 246 4.34 8.12 26.63
CA LEU A 246 5.35 7.79 27.64
C LEU A 246 5.34 6.29 27.96
N PHE A 247 4.16 5.70 28.14
CA PHE A 247 4.03 4.27 28.41
C PHE A 247 4.55 3.41 27.27
N ILE A 248 4.23 3.74 26.01
CA ILE A 248 4.76 3.05 24.83
C ILE A 248 6.30 3.17 24.77
N VAL A 249 6.83 4.37 25.00
CA VAL A 249 8.29 4.60 25.03
C VAL A 249 8.95 3.77 26.13
N LEU A 250 8.36 3.72 27.33
CA LEU A 250 8.86 2.90 28.44
C LEU A 250 8.84 1.39 28.11
N ILE A 251 7.81 0.90 27.41
CA ILE A 251 7.78 -0.49 26.93
C ILE A 251 8.92 -0.74 25.93
N ILE A 252 9.11 0.16 24.96
CA ILE A 252 10.17 0.03 23.96
C ILE A 252 11.54 0.02 24.64
N VAL A 253 11.81 1.00 25.49
CA VAL A 253 13.07 1.11 26.24
C VAL A 253 13.27 -0.12 27.13
N GLY A 254 12.24 -0.55 27.85
CA GLY A 254 12.28 -1.75 28.69
C GLY A 254 12.58 -3.02 27.89
N THR A 255 12.01 -3.14 26.69
CA THR A 255 12.25 -4.28 25.79
C THR A 255 13.68 -4.27 25.24
N ILE A 256 14.21 -3.10 24.88
CA ILE A 256 15.60 -2.93 24.41
C ILE A 256 16.60 -3.23 25.54
N ALA A 257 16.32 -2.72 26.74
CA ALA A 257 17.20 -2.82 27.90
C ALA A 257 17.18 -4.21 28.55
N TYR A 258 16.15 -5.03 28.30
CA TYR A 258 16.03 -6.38 28.87
C TYR A 258 16.86 -7.39 28.04
N PRO A 259 18.03 -7.86 28.54
CA PRO A 259 18.97 -8.65 27.74
C PRO A 259 18.40 -9.93 27.12
N PRO A 260 17.48 -10.68 27.78
CA PRO A 260 16.90 -11.89 27.19
C PRO A 260 16.08 -11.66 25.91
N THR A 261 15.65 -10.43 25.60
CA THR A 261 14.97 -10.18 24.32
C THR A 261 15.91 -10.29 23.13
N GLY A 262 17.23 -10.15 23.33
CA GLY A 262 18.22 -10.11 22.27
C GLY A 262 18.08 -8.91 21.32
N VAL A 263 17.23 -7.92 21.64
CA VAL A 263 17.01 -6.74 20.79
C VAL A 263 18.29 -5.91 20.67
N TRP A 264 19.02 -5.72 21.78
CA TRP A 264 20.31 -5.03 21.78
C TRP A 264 21.34 -5.69 20.85
N LEU A 265 21.50 -7.01 20.95
CA LEU A 265 22.41 -7.79 20.09
C LEU A 265 22.04 -7.65 18.60
N ARG A 266 20.74 -7.59 18.29
CA ARG A 266 20.25 -7.35 16.92
C ARG A 266 20.46 -5.92 16.44
N LEU A 267 20.44 -4.92 17.33
CA LEU A 267 20.79 -3.54 16.97
C LEU A 267 22.28 -3.42 16.70
N ALA A 268 23.11 -4.03 17.55
CA ALA A 268 24.56 -4.09 17.36
C ALA A 268 24.94 -4.82 16.06
N SER A 269 24.23 -5.90 15.70
CA SER A 269 24.51 -6.62 14.45
C SER A 269 24.26 -5.78 13.19
N ILE A 270 23.42 -4.74 13.23
CA ILE A 270 23.24 -3.84 12.07
C ILE A 270 24.52 -3.02 11.82
N PHE A 271 25.17 -2.55 12.89
CA PHE A 271 26.44 -1.82 12.78
C PHE A 271 27.56 -2.75 12.32
N GLU A 272 27.60 -3.98 12.85
CA GLU A 272 28.53 -5.01 12.39
C GLU A 272 28.31 -5.33 10.91
N ASP A 273 27.06 -5.58 10.49
CA ASP A 273 26.71 -5.85 9.10
C ASP A 273 27.15 -4.72 8.16
N ALA A 274 27.00 -3.47 8.59
CA ALA A 274 27.46 -2.30 7.85
C ALA A 274 28.99 -2.18 7.82
N TYR A 275 29.67 -2.46 8.93
CA TYR A 275 31.13 -2.47 9.02
C TYR A 275 31.74 -3.52 8.08
N GLN A 276 31.19 -4.74 8.08
CA GLN A 276 31.61 -5.82 7.18
C GLN A 276 31.52 -5.39 5.70
N TYR A 277 30.45 -4.71 5.31
CA TYR A 277 30.30 -4.23 3.95
C TYR A 277 31.25 -3.06 3.60
N PHE A 278 31.27 -2.00 4.41
CA PHE A 278 32.02 -0.77 4.07
C PHE A 278 33.52 -0.87 4.31
N VAL A 279 33.97 -1.70 5.24
CA VAL A 279 35.38 -1.80 5.65
C VAL A 279 36.00 -3.09 5.14
N ASN A 280 35.33 -4.23 5.33
CA ASN A 280 35.87 -5.54 4.93
C ASN A 280 35.49 -5.94 3.50
N ASN A 281 34.61 -5.18 2.84
CA ASN A 281 34.10 -5.44 1.50
C ASN A 281 33.40 -6.82 1.39
N GLU A 282 32.76 -7.25 2.49
CA GLU A 282 32.04 -8.52 2.58
C GLU A 282 30.52 -8.28 2.55
N ALA A 283 29.83 -8.93 1.61
CA ALA A 283 28.40 -8.78 1.39
C ALA A 283 27.57 -10.03 1.76
N ASN A 284 28.06 -10.85 2.70
CA ASN A 284 27.48 -12.16 3.04
C ASN A 284 26.23 -12.06 3.94
N ASN A 285 25.78 -10.85 4.29
CA ASN A 285 24.62 -10.60 5.14
C ASN A 285 23.45 -9.93 4.38
N SER A 286 22.27 -9.85 5.01
CA SER A 286 21.07 -9.31 4.35
C SER A 286 21.15 -7.83 3.98
N LEU A 287 21.99 -7.05 4.66
CA LEU A 287 22.21 -5.62 4.40
C LEU A 287 23.19 -5.43 3.23
N GLY A 288 24.33 -6.12 3.27
CA GLY A 288 25.34 -6.11 2.21
C GLY A 288 24.76 -6.52 0.85
N ILE A 289 23.94 -7.56 0.80
CA ILE A 289 23.25 -7.97 -0.45
C ILE A 289 22.37 -6.86 -1.02
N ARG A 290 21.61 -6.14 -0.17
CA ARG A 290 20.79 -5.01 -0.63
C ARG A 290 21.65 -3.87 -1.14
N LEU A 291 22.75 -3.57 -0.46
CA LEU A 291 23.69 -2.53 -0.88
C LEU A 291 24.37 -2.88 -2.21
N GLU A 292 24.73 -4.14 -2.44
CA GLU A 292 25.23 -4.63 -3.73
C GLU A 292 24.18 -4.49 -4.84
N MET A 293 22.92 -4.85 -4.57
CA MET A 293 21.82 -4.62 -5.52
C MET A 293 21.61 -3.13 -5.80
N TRP A 294 21.77 -2.27 -4.80
CA TRP A 294 21.65 -0.83 -4.99
C TRP A 294 22.82 -0.27 -5.81
N ARG A 295 24.05 -0.77 -5.56
CA ARG A 295 25.24 -0.47 -6.36
C ARG A 295 25.04 -0.89 -7.81
N ALA A 296 24.57 -2.11 -8.05
CA ALA A 296 24.24 -2.61 -9.38
C ALA A 296 23.18 -1.74 -10.07
N GLY A 297 22.09 -1.40 -9.36
CA GLY A 297 21.06 -0.51 -9.87
C GLY A 297 21.57 0.90 -10.23
N TRP A 298 22.50 1.42 -9.42
CA TRP A 298 23.14 2.71 -9.68
C TRP A 298 24.05 2.67 -10.92
N ILE A 299 24.82 1.59 -11.09
CA ILE A 299 25.62 1.38 -12.31
C ILE A 299 24.72 1.34 -13.55
N MET A 300 23.64 0.57 -13.51
CA MET A 300 22.66 0.51 -14.61
C MET A 300 22.05 1.89 -14.89
N PHE A 301 21.74 2.67 -13.85
CA PHE A 301 21.24 4.03 -14.02
C PHE A 301 22.23 4.94 -14.75
N ILE A 302 23.53 4.89 -14.43
CA ILE A 302 24.55 5.71 -15.08
C ILE A 302 24.67 5.39 -16.58
N GLU A 303 24.49 4.12 -16.97
CA GLU A 303 24.53 3.70 -18.38
C GLU A 303 23.41 4.32 -19.22
N ASN A 304 22.21 4.51 -18.64
CA ASN A 304 21.11 5.19 -19.33
C ASN A 304 20.29 6.06 -18.36
N PRO A 305 20.77 7.29 -18.04
CA PRO A 305 20.19 8.08 -16.96
C PRO A 305 18.77 8.58 -17.25
N ILE A 306 18.41 8.79 -18.51
CA ILE A 306 17.13 9.40 -18.87
C ILE A 306 16.01 8.36 -18.85
N LEU A 307 16.20 7.25 -19.56
CA LEU A 307 15.15 6.26 -19.80
C LEU A 307 15.37 4.94 -19.06
N GLY A 308 16.53 4.75 -18.42
CA GLY A 308 16.93 3.50 -17.80
C GLY A 308 17.29 2.43 -18.81
N VAL A 309 17.86 1.32 -18.32
CA VAL A 309 18.32 0.21 -19.17
C VAL A 309 17.18 -0.72 -19.62
N GLY A 310 16.00 -0.60 -18.99
CA GLY A 310 14.80 -1.39 -19.27
C GLY A 310 14.73 -2.73 -18.55
N GLU A 311 13.51 -3.29 -18.45
CA GLU A 311 13.23 -4.52 -17.69
C GLU A 311 14.11 -5.72 -18.10
N GLY A 312 14.20 -6.00 -19.40
CA GLY A 312 14.98 -7.13 -19.92
C GLY A 312 16.48 -6.97 -19.70
N SER A 313 17.01 -5.75 -19.72
CA SER A 313 18.43 -5.49 -19.47
C SER A 313 18.77 -5.65 -17.99
N VAL A 314 17.91 -5.22 -17.07
CA VAL A 314 18.15 -5.44 -15.64
C VAL A 314 18.20 -6.92 -15.29
N GLN A 315 17.32 -7.75 -15.86
CA GLN A 315 17.36 -9.21 -15.67
C GLN A 315 18.69 -9.83 -16.15
N LYS A 316 19.28 -9.30 -17.23
CA LYS A 316 20.56 -9.77 -17.78
C LYS A 316 21.78 -9.22 -17.03
N LEU A 317 21.75 -7.96 -16.62
CA LEU A 317 22.88 -7.26 -16.02
C LEU A 317 23.01 -7.55 -14.51
N LEU A 318 21.89 -7.80 -13.81
CA LEU A 318 21.92 -7.98 -12.36
C LEU A 318 22.81 -9.16 -11.92
N PRO A 319 22.73 -10.37 -12.55
CA PRO A 319 23.62 -11.48 -12.21
C PRO A 319 25.09 -11.22 -12.54
N LEU A 320 25.40 -10.29 -13.45
CA LEU A 320 26.77 -9.94 -13.84
C LEU A 320 27.40 -8.91 -12.90
N LEU A 321 26.56 -8.10 -12.24
CA LEU A 321 26.99 -7.00 -11.37
C LEU A 321 27.04 -7.39 -9.89
N VAL A 322 26.38 -8.48 -9.50
CA VAL A 322 26.39 -9.07 -8.16
C VAL A 322 27.25 -10.33 -8.20
N SER A 323 28.14 -10.54 -7.22
CA SER A 323 29.10 -11.66 -7.25
C SER A 323 28.41 -13.04 -7.31
N GLU A 324 29.04 -14.00 -7.99
CA GLU A 324 28.52 -15.36 -8.16
C GLU A 324 28.26 -16.06 -6.82
N GLU A 325 29.08 -15.82 -5.79
CA GLU A 325 28.89 -16.36 -4.44
C GLU A 325 27.58 -15.88 -3.80
N ILE A 326 27.23 -14.59 -3.95
CA ILE A 326 25.98 -14.02 -3.42
C ILE A 326 24.75 -14.57 -4.18
N ALA A 327 24.89 -14.80 -5.48
CA ALA A 327 23.83 -15.39 -6.31
C ALA A 327 23.62 -16.89 -5.99
N TYR A 328 24.71 -17.62 -5.71
CA TYR A 328 24.72 -19.06 -5.46
C TYR A 328 24.24 -19.44 -4.05
N GLU A 329 24.63 -18.70 -3.01
CA GLU A 329 24.34 -19.03 -1.60
C GLU A 329 22.85 -19.03 -1.23
N ARG A 330 21.99 -18.41 -2.04
CA ARG A 330 20.53 -18.37 -1.82
C ARG A 330 19.69 -18.98 -2.93
N GLY A 331 20.29 -19.38 -4.06
CA GLY A 331 19.57 -19.97 -5.19
C GLY A 331 18.52 -19.05 -5.84
N ILE A 332 18.77 -17.73 -5.90
CA ILE A 332 17.75 -16.74 -6.29
C ILE A 332 18.13 -15.97 -7.57
N VAL A 333 17.29 -16.07 -8.59
CA VAL A 333 17.14 -15.04 -9.63
C VAL A 333 16.37 -13.88 -8.99
N TYR A 334 17.04 -12.81 -8.58
CA TYR A 334 16.36 -11.68 -7.93
C TYR A 334 15.66 -10.81 -8.99
N PRO A 335 14.31 -10.73 -9.01
CA PRO A 335 13.64 -9.90 -10.02
C PRO A 335 13.59 -8.42 -9.62
N GLN A 336 14.13 -8.02 -8.46
CA GLN A 336 13.96 -6.69 -7.86
C GLN A 336 15.22 -6.18 -7.14
N LEU A 337 15.45 -4.86 -7.18
CA LEU A 337 16.61 -4.21 -6.55
C LEU A 337 16.36 -3.75 -5.09
N HIS A 338 15.33 -4.28 -4.42
CA HIS A 338 15.04 -4.02 -3.00
C HIS A 338 14.93 -2.52 -2.62
N SER A 339 14.56 -1.65 -3.56
CA SER A 339 14.15 -0.27 -3.32
C SER A 339 13.34 0.18 -4.54
N ASP A 340 12.14 0.73 -4.33
CA ASP A 340 11.31 1.23 -5.42
C ASP A 340 12.01 2.35 -6.20
N ILE A 341 12.80 3.19 -5.52
CA ILE A 341 13.53 4.29 -6.16
C ILE A 341 14.68 3.74 -7.01
N ILE A 342 15.56 2.92 -6.43
CA ILE A 342 16.72 2.38 -7.17
C ILE A 342 16.26 1.46 -8.31
N ASP A 343 15.24 0.64 -8.07
CA ASP A 343 14.67 -0.21 -9.11
C ASP A 343 14.07 0.60 -10.26
N THR A 344 13.37 1.69 -9.93
CA THR A 344 12.82 2.60 -10.93
C THR A 344 13.92 3.36 -11.68
N LEU A 345 14.98 3.82 -11.00
CA LEU A 345 16.13 4.47 -11.65
C LEU A 345 16.80 3.55 -12.67
N ALA A 346 17.15 2.32 -12.25
CA ALA A 346 17.81 1.37 -13.12
C ALA A 346 16.97 1.07 -14.37
N ARG A 347 15.67 0.83 -14.20
CA ARG A 347 14.79 0.37 -15.29
C ARG A 347 14.24 1.48 -16.17
N ARG A 348 13.95 2.64 -15.57
CA ARG A 348 13.14 3.71 -16.18
C ARG A 348 13.81 5.09 -16.09
N GLY A 349 15.02 5.18 -15.54
CA GLY A 349 15.80 6.41 -15.44
C GLY A 349 15.13 7.49 -14.58
N VAL A 350 15.59 8.73 -14.79
CA VAL A 350 15.02 9.91 -14.13
C VAL A 350 13.54 10.10 -14.49
N VAL A 351 13.13 9.78 -15.73
CA VAL A 351 11.71 9.88 -16.15
C VAL A 351 10.83 8.97 -15.31
N GLY A 352 11.29 7.74 -15.05
CA GLY A 352 10.67 6.80 -14.13
C GLY A 352 10.47 7.37 -12.73
N VAL A 353 11.55 7.84 -12.12
CA VAL A 353 11.49 8.36 -10.74
C VAL A 353 10.65 9.61 -10.62
N ILE A 354 10.71 10.53 -11.59
CA ILE A 354 9.85 11.71 -11.60
C ILE A 354 8.38 11.28 -11.64
N SER A 355 8.02 10.30 -12.48
CA SER A 355 6.64 9.80 -12.54
C SER A 355 6.20 9.14 -11.22
N LEU A 356 7.09 8.40 -10.57
CA LEU A 356 6.85 7.75 -9.27
C LEU A 356 6.64 8.77 -8.15
N LEU A 357 7.55 9.75 -8.04
CA LEU A 357 7.45 10.82 -7.05
C LEU A 357 6.21 11.68 -7.30
N PHE A 358 5.89 11.98 -8.56
CA PHE A 358 4.67 12.69 -8.90
C PHE A 358 3.42 11.93 -8.47
N LEU A 359 3.40 10.59 -8.62
CA LEU A 359 2.30 9.76 -8.14
C LEU A 359 2.11 9.85 -6.62
N TYR A 360 3.19 9.68 -5.84
CA TYR A 360 3.15 9.84 -4.39
C TYR A 360 2.71 11.24 -3.97
N ILE A 361 3.32 12.29 -4.55
CA ILE A 361 3.03 13.69 -4.22
C ILE A 361 1.58 14.05 -4.57
N ALA A 362 1.08 13.61 -5.73
CA ALA A 362 -0.29 13.91 -6.14
C ALA A 362 -1.32 13.38 -5.14
N PHE A 363 -1.19 12.13 -4.70
CA PHE A 363 -2.05 11.56 -3.66
C PHE A 363 -1.82 12.21 -2.29
N ALA A 364 -0.57 12.43 -1.89
CA ALA A 364 -0.25 13.11 -0.62
C ALA A 364 -0.92 14.48 -0.55
N LEU A 365 -0.72 15.34 -1.55
CA LEU A 365 -1.33 16.66 -1.60
C LEU A 365 -2.86 16.61 -1.61
N ALA A 366 -3.45 15.64 -2.31
CA ALA A 366 -4.89 15.47 -2.35
C ALA A 366 -5.46 15.09 -0.97
N PHE A 367 -4.82 14.15 -0.26
CA PHE A 367 -5.22 13.75 1.09
C PHE A 367 -4.93 14.83 2.13
N THR A 368 -3.77 15.51 2.07
CA THR A 368 -3.45 16.64 2.96
C THR A 368 -4.47 17.76 2.81
N LYS A 369 -4.85 18.12 1.57
CA LYS A 369 -5.89 19.12 1.33
C LYS A 369 -7.23 18.73 1.97
N LYS A 370 -7.56 17.42 1.99
CA LYS A 370 -8.78 16.90 2.64
C LYS A 370 -8.66 16.86 4.16
N MET A 371 -7.48 16.56 4.69
CA MET A 371 -7.18 16.53 6.12
C MET A 371 -7.25 17.92 6.76
N LEU A 372 -6.84 18.95 6.02
CA LEU A 372 -6.75 20.35 6.48
C LEU A 372 -8.00 21.20 6.18
N GLN A 373 -9.12 20.62 5.71
CA GLN A 373 -10.33 21.41 5.45
C GLN A 373 -10.98 21.88 6.77
N ASP A 374 -11.41 23.14 6.81
CA ASP A 374 -12.02 23.78 7.99
C ASP A 374 -13.35 23.13 8.42
N ASN A 375 -14.13 22.64 7.45
CA ASN A 375 -15.37 21.91 7.71
C ASN A 375 -15.07 20.48 8.17
N TYR A 376 -14.76 20.33 9.46
CA TYR A 376 -14.44 19.03 10.06
C TYR A 376 -15.64 18.07 9.98
N GLN A 377 -15.58 17.14 9.04
CA GLN A 377 -16.42 15.96 9.00
C GLN A 377 -15.57 14.76 9.42
N LEU A 378 -15.92 14.15 10.56
CA LEU A 378 -15.18 13.02 11.15
C LEU A 378 -14.82 11.96 10.09
N HIS A 379 -15.80 11.59 9.28
CA HIS A 379 -15.65 10.57 8.26
C HIS A 379 -14.59 10.94 7.20
N SER A 380 -14.72 12.14 6.62
CA SER A 380 -13.80 12.65 5.60
C SER A 380 -12.39 12.85 6.13
N HIS A 381 -12.26 13.32 7.39
CA HIS A 381 -10.97 13.48 8.04
C HIS A 381 -10.27 12.13 8.25
N LEU A 382 -10.96 11.12 8.78
CA LEU A 382 -10.36 9.80 9.02
C LEU A 382 -10.03 9.04 7.73
N LEU A 383 -10.83 9.21 6.67
CA LEU A 383 -10.43 8.72 5.34
C LEU A 383 -9.18 9.42 4.82
N ALA A 384 -9.09 10.74 4.96
CA ALA A 384 -7.91 11.49 4.52
C ALA A 384 -6.64 11.07 5.28
N VAL A 385 -6.74 10.86 6.60
CA VAL A 385 -5.65 10.31 7.42
C VAL A 385 -5.28 8.89 6.97
N SER A 386 -6.27 8.03 6.69
CA SER A 386 -6.02 6.68 6.17
C SER A 386 -5.31 6.70 4.82
N GLY A 387 -5.72 7.61 3.92
CA GLY A 387 -5.08 7.79 2.62
C GLY A 387 -3.64 8.25 2.75
N MET A 388 -3.38 9.25 3.60
CA MET A 388 -2.01 9.72 3.89
C MET A 388 -1.16 8.60 4.50
N MET A 389 -1.75 7.75 5.34
CA MET A 389 -1.07 6.59 5.91
C MET A 389 -0.64 5.58 4.86
N VAL A 390 -1.46 5.31 3.84
CA VAL A 390 -1.06 4.48 2.68
C VAL A 390 0.15 5.09 1.99
N ILE A 391 0.11 6.40 1.69
CA ILE A 391 1.20 7.06 0.96
C ILE A 391 2.52 7.01 1.74
N VAL A 392 2.49 7.35 3.02
CA VAL A 392 3.69 7.35 3.88
C VAL A 392 4.23 5.94 4.07
N ALA A 393 3.36 4.96 4.33
CA ALA A 393 3.78 3.58 4.53
C ALA A 393 4.42 3.01 3.25
N PHE A 394 3.80 3.19 2.09
CA PHE A 394 4.38 2.69 0.84
C PHE A 394 5.67 3.40 0.44
N PHE A 395 5.80 4.70 0.72
CA PHE A 395 7.06 5.40 0.49
C PHE A 395 8.18 4.82 1.36
N ASP A 396 7.92 4.65 2.66
CA ASP A 396 8.88 4.09 3.62
C ASP A 396 9.23 2.63 3.31
N PHE A 397 8.22 1.78 3.06
CA PHE A 397 8.43 0.39 2.64
C PHE A 397 9.26 0.32 1.35
N GLY A 398 8.98 1.24 0.42
CA GLY A 398 9.66 1.39 -0.86
C GLY A 398 11.14 1.75 -0.74
N LEU A 399 11.61 2.27 0.41
CA LEU A 399 13.02 2.57 0.61
C LEU A 399 13.87 1.31 0.72
N THR A 400 13.32 0.22 1.27
CA THR A 400 14.08 -1.01 1.60
C THR A 400 13.53 -2.28 0.95
N GLN A 401 12.45 -2.15 0.18
CA GLN A 401 11.84 -3.20 -0.61
C GLN A 401 11.26 -2.58 -1.89
N ALA A 402 11.33 -3.30 -3.01
CA ALA A 402 10.63 -2.86 -4.23
C ALA A 402 9.13 -3.25 -4.15
N MET A 403 8.36 -2.56 -3.31
CA MET A 403 6.94 -2.86 -3.08
C MET A 403 6.08 -2.71 -4.34
N LEU A 404 6.46 -1.84 -5.26
CA LEU A 404 5.73 -1.63 -6.51
C LEU A 404 6.05 -2.70 -7.57
N ARG A 405 7.07 -3.53 -7.36
CA ARG A 405 7.30 -4.74 -8.16
C ARG A 405 6.54 -5.95 -7.65
N ASP A 406 6.22 -5.97 -6.37
CA ASP A 406 5.38 -7.02 -5.81
C ASP A 406 3.94 -6.84 -6.28
N LEU A 407 3.33 -7.89 -6.83
CA LEU A 407 1.95 -7.83 -7.36
C LEU A 407 0.94 -7.34 -6.32
N ARG A 408 1.09 -7.75 -5.06
CA ARG A 408 0.17 -7.40 -3.97
C ARG A 408 0.51 -6.05 -3.37
N GLY A 409 1.80 -5.71 -3.28
CA GLY A 409 2.27 -4.38 -2.91
C GLY A 409 1.76 -3.33 -3.90
N PHE A 410 2.02 -3.50 -5.18
CA PHE A 410 1.62 -2.57 -6.23
C PHE A 410 0.10 -2.38 -6.31
N SER A 411 -0.63 -3.50 -6.36
CA SER A 411 -2.09 -3.46 -6.34
C SER A 411 -2.64 -2.88 -5.05
N GLY A 412 -2.03 -3.17 -3.91
CA GLY A 412 -2.38 -2.58 -2.61
C GLY A 412 -2.24 -1.06 -2.61
N PHE A 413 -1.11 -0.53 -3.09
CA PHE A 413 -0.89 0.91 -3.19
C PHE A 413 -1.98 1.59 -4.03
N LEU A 414 -2.19 1.12 -5.25
CA LEU A 414 -3.17 1.68 -6.17
C LEU A 414 -4.60 1.50 -5.63
N GLY A 415 -4.95 0.28 -5.23
CA GLY A 415 -6.28 -0.10 -4.79
C GLY A 415 -6.72 0.65 -3.54
N PHE A 416 -5.89 0.71 -2.49
CA PHE A 416 -6.23 1.45 -1.28
C PHE A 416 -6.28 2.95 -1.51
N SER A 417 -5.32 3.53 -2.25
CA SER A 417 -5.31 4.97 -2.55
C SER A 417 -6.57 5.38 -3.33
N VAL A 418 -6.95 4.60 -4.34
CA VAL A 418 -8.16 4.83 -5.14
C VAL A 418 -9.43 4.59 -4.33
N ALA A 419 -9.52 3.49 -3.57
CA ALA A 419 -10.70 3.16 -2.77
C ALA A 419 -10.98 4.22 -1.69
N ILE A 420 -9.94 4.64 -0.95
CA ILE A 420 -10.05 5.68 0.07
C ILE A 420 -10.48 7.00 -0.58
N TRP A 421 -9.85 7.38 -1.70
CA TRP A 421 -10.21 8.59 -2.42
C TRP A 421 -11.65 8.55 -2.95
N ALA A 422 -12.09 7.42 -3.47
CA ALA A 422 -13.46 7.21 -3.93
C ALA A 422 -14.46 7.42 -2.77
N CYS A 423 -14.22 6.79 -1.62
CA CYS A 423 -15.08 6.90 -0.43
C CYS A 423 -15.17 8.33 0.14
N LEU A 424 -14.20 9.21 -0.10
CA LEU A 424 -14.31 10.64 0.26
C LEU A 424 -15.45 11.37 -0.47
N GLY A 425 -15.94 10.78 -1.56
CA GLY A 425 -17.14 11.23 -2.26
C GLY A 425 -18.46 10.97 -1.54
N TYR A 426 -18.45 10.17 -0.49
CA TYR A 426 -19.66 9.70 0.15
C TYR A 426 -20.27 10.83 0.97
N GLN A 427 -21.51 11.19 0.63
CA GLN A 427 -22.30 12.11 1.43
C GLN A 427 -23.24 11.27 2.30
N PRO A 428 -23.06 11.25 3.64
CA PRO A 428 -24.02 10.63 4.52
C PRO A 428 -25.38 11.29 4.27
N GLN A 429 -26.43 10.49 4.09
CA GLN A 429 -27.79 11.04 4.12
C GLN A 429 -27.95 11.75 5.45
N ALA A 430 -28.30 13.05 5.41
CA ALA A 430 -28.66 13.78 6.60
C ALA A 430 -29.77 12.99 7.29
N GLN A 431 -29.50 12.47 8.48
CA GLN A 431 -30.54 11.88 9.31
C GLN A 431 -31.48 13.03 9.65
N SER A 432 -32.62 13.06 8.96
CA SER A 432 -33.77 13.93 9.28
C SER A 432 -34.38 13.51 10.60
#